data_AF-A0A537WBI1-F1
#
_entry.id   AF-A0A537WBI1-F1
#
_cell.length_a   1.000
_cell.length_b   1.000
_cell.length_c   1.000
_cell.angle_alpha   90.00
_cell.angle_beta   90.00
_cell.angle_gamma   90.00
#
_symmetry.space_group_name_H-M   'P 1'
#
loop_
_entity.id
_entity.type
_entity.pdbx_description
1 polymer ?
#
loop_
_entity_poly.entity_id
_entity_poly.type
_entity_poly.pdbx_seq_one_letter_code
_entity_poly.pdbx_strand_id
1 'polypeptide(L)' 'MESATHSDVVIQPLDKGRFAFAVDGLVRYVGSQEECVRRAAILSRKNDRATQDQALMRWVSLSR' A
#
# COMPACT_ATOMS: atom_id res chain seq x y z
N MET A 1 15.17 -16.53 -5.32
CA MET A 1 15.54 -15.10 -5.35
C MET A 1 14.23 -14.33 -5.40
N GLU A 2 13.58 -14.19 -4.25
CA GLU A 2 12.27 -13.54 -4.15
C GLU A 2 12.52 -12.05 -4.00
N SER A 3 12.37 -11.31 -5.11
CA SER A 3 12.40 -9.86 -5.08
C SER A 3 11.22 -9.39 -4.25
N ALA A 4 11.45 -9.09 -2.98
CA ALA A 4 10.51 -8.38 -2.14
C ALA A 4 10.20 -7.06 -2.84
N THR A 5 9.08 -7.00 -3.56
CA THR A 5 8.58 -5.75 -4.15
C THR A 5 8.12 -4.88 -2.99
N HIS A 6 9.08 -4.19 -2.40
CA HIS A 6 8.88 -3.15 -1.41
C HIS A 6 8.10 -2.05 -2.13
N SER A 7 6.78 -2.02 -1.96
CA SER A 7 5.97 -0.95 -2.51
C SER A 7 6.41 0.34 -1.85
N ASP A 8 7.06 1.20 -2.63
CA ASP A 8 7.57 2.47 -2.15
C ASP A 8 6.37 3.38 -1.84
N VAL A 9 6.22 3.70 -0.55
CA VAL A 9 5.15 4.56 -0.06
C VAL A 9 5.72 5.96 0.10
N VAL A 10 5.20 6.88 -0.70
CA VAL A 10 5.64 8.27 -0.69
C VAL A 10 4.49 9.16 -0.26
N ILE A 11 4.74 10.02 0.72
CA ILE A 11 3.84 11.10 1.10
C ILE A 11 4.49 12.40 0.66
N GLN A 12 3.82 13.12 -0.26
CA GLN A 12 4.34 14.34 -0.86
C GLN A 12 3.39 15.51 -0.62
N PRO A 13 3.90 16.71 -0.26
CA PRO A 13 3.07 17.90 -0.16
C PRO A 13 2.59 18.31 -1.56
N LEU A 14 1.31 18.72 -1.65
CA LEU A 14 0.70 19.23 -2.87
C LEU A 14 0.58 20.75 -2.81
N ASP A 15 -0.29 21.27 -1.94
CA ASP A 15 -0.52 22.71 -1.83
C ASP A 15 -1.39 23.07 -0.62
N LYS A 16 -1.18 24.26 -0.03
CA LYS A 16 -1.97 24.83 1.09
C LYS A 16 -2.33 23.82 2.20
N GLY A 17 -1.36 23.01 2.64
CA GLY A 17 -1.56 22.03 3.71
C GLY A 17 -2.18 20.69 3.28
N ARG A 18 -2.36 20.46 1.97
CA ARG A 18 -2.77 19.17 1.42
C ARG A 18 -1.55 18.33 1.05
N PHE A 19 -1.67 17.04 1.29
CA PHE A 19 -0.67 16.01 1.05
C PHE A 19 -1.25 14.92 0.16
N ALA A 20 -0.41 14.35 -0.69
CA ALA A 20 -0.70 13.19 -1.52
C ALA A 20 -0.02 11.96 -0.91
N PHE A 21 -0.73 10.85 -0.92
CA PHE A 21 -0.21 9.53 -0.61
C PHE A 21 -0.15 8.74 -1.92
N ALA A 22 1.05 8.31 -2.29
CA ALA A 22 1.32 7.50 -3.47
C ALA A 22 1.97 6.16 -3.09
N VAL A 23 1.66 5.14 -3.87
CA VAL A 23 2.23 3.79 -3.73
C VAL A 23 2.76 3.39 -5.10
N ASP A 24 4.03 3.03 -5.18
CA ASP A 24 4.69 2.67 -6.45
C ASP A 24 4.49 3.76 -7.53
N GLY A 25 4.57 5.03 -7.12
CA GLY A 25 4.37 6.20 -8.00
C GLY A 25 2.93 6.53 -8.37
N LEU A 26 1.94 5.73 -7.95
CA LEU A 26 0.52 5.99 -8.21
C LEU A 26 -0.16 6.63 -6.99
N VAL A 27 -0.73 7.82 -7.17
CA VAL A 27 -1.49 8.53 -6.12
C VAL A 27 -2.74 7.73 -5.75
N ARG A 28 -2.84 7.31 -4.49
CA ARG A 28 -3.99 6.58 -3.93
C ARG A 28 -4.95 7.50 -3.17
N TYR A 29 -4.44 8.60 -2.61
CA TYR A 29 -5.22 9.50 -1.77
C TYR A 29 -4.61 10.90 -1.71
N VAL A 30 -5.44 11.92 -1.53
CA VAL A 30 -5.04 13.31 -1.28
C VAL A 30 -5.87 13.86 -0.12
N GLY A 31 -5.22 14.45 0.89
CA GLY A 31 -5.90 14.97 2.07
C GLY A 31 -4.95 15.63 3.07
N SER A 32 -5.27 15.56 4.36
CA SER A 32 -4.36 16.03 5.41
C SER A 32 -3.17 15.08 5.58
N GLN A 33 -2.07 15.60 6.13
CA GLN A 33 -0.87 14.81 6.41
C GLN A 33 -1.17 13.60 7.30
N GLU A 34 -1.93 13.83 8.38
CA GLU A 34 -2.29 12.79 9.35
C GLU A 34 -3.05 11.64 8.71
N GLU A 35 -3.98 11.93 7.81
CA GLU A 35 -4.75 10.90 7.11
C GLU A 35 -3.89 10.15 6.08
N CYS A 36 -2.97 10.84 5.40
CA CYS A 36 -2.01 10.20 4.51
C CYS A 36 -1.10 9.23 5.27
N VAL A 37 -0.60 9.62 6.45
CA VAL A 37 0.23 8.77 7.31
C VAL A 37 -0.56 7.57 7.84
N ARG A 38 -1.81 7.79 8.31
CA ARG A 38 -2.68 6.71 8.77
C ARG A 38 -2.93 5.68 7.67
N ARG A 39 -3.22 6.14 6.45
CA ARG A 39 -3.47 5.26 5.30
C ARG A 39 -2.21 4.55 4.84
N ALA A 40 -1.06 5.22 4.83
CA ALA A 40 0.24 4.62 4.56
C ALA A 40 0.55 3.47 5.53
N ALA A 41 0.31 3.66 6.83
CA ALA A 41 0.52 2.61 7.84
C ALA A 41 -0.41 1.40 7.65
N ILE A 42 -1.68 1.63 7.29
CA ILE A 42 -2.64 0.55 6.98
C ILE A 42 -2.19 -0.23 5.75
N LEU A 43 -1.74 0.46 4.69
CA LEU A 43 -1.29 -0.18 3.47
C LEU A 43 0.03 -0.93 3.65
N SER A 44 0.96 -0.40 4.43
CA SER A 44 2.19 -1.11 4.80
C SER A 44 1.89 -2.40 5.56
N ARG A 45 0.92 -2.41 6.50
CA ARG A 45 0.49 -3.64 7.18
C ARG A 45 -0.27 -4.62 6.29
N LYS A 46 -1.08 -4.13 5.34
CA LYS A 46 -1.87 -4.99 4.45
C LYS A 46 -1.07 -5.55 3.28
N ASN A 47 0.03 -4.91 2.90
CA ASN A 47 0.89 -5.35 1.79
C ASN A 47 1.90 -6.44 2.22
N ASP A 48 1.53 -7.25 3.20
CA ASP A 48 2.22 -8.51 3.49
C ASP A 48 1.90 -9.48 2.35
N ARG A 49 2.58 -9.27 1.23
CA ARG A 49 2.38 -9.98 -0.03
C ARG A 49 2.53 -11.47 0.15
N ALA A 50 3.45 -11.92 1.01
CA ALA A 50 3.61 -13.33 1.35
C ALA A 50 2.31 -13.89 1.97
N THR A 51 1.71 -13.18 2.92
CA THR A 51 0.43 -13.59 3.52
C THR A 51 -0.72 -13.53 2.52
N GLN A 52 -0.78 -12.52 1.64
CA GLN A 52 -1.82 -12.40 0.62
C GLN A 52 -1.70 -13.46 -0.48
N ASP A 53 -0.49 -13.72 -0.97
CA ASP A 53 -0.20 -14.71 -2.00
C ASP A 53 -0.48 -16.12 -1.48
N GLN A 54 -0.10 -16.40 -0.23
CA GLN A 54 -0.46 -17.65 0.43
C GLN A 54 -1.99 -17.78 0.59
N ALA A 55 -2.70 -16.71 0.94
CA ALA A 55 -4.16 -16.72 1.04
C ALA A 55 -4.82 -16.92 -0.33
N LEU A 56 -4.30 -16.30 -1.39
CA LEU A 56 -4.76 -16.42 -2.76
C LEU A 56 -4.54 -17.83 -3.31
N MET A 57 -3.35 -18.40 -3.11
CA MET A 57 -3.01 -19.77 -3.48
C MET A 57 -3.92 -20.77 -2.76
N ARG A 58 -4.18 -20.59 -1.45
CA ARG A 58 -5.14 -21.42 -0.72
C ARG A 58 -6.55 -21.33 -1.30
N TRP A 59 -7.00 -20.13 -1.65
CA TRP A 59 -8.31 -19.92 -2.30
C TRP A 59 -8.40 -20.62 -3.66
N VAL A 60 -7.40 -20.47 -4.52
CA VAL A 60 -7.35 -21.14 -5.84
C VAL A 60 -7.32 -22.67 -5.67
N SER A 61 -6.64 -23.19 -4.64
CA SER A 61 -6.57 -24.62 -4.32
C SER A 61 -7.89 -25.21 -3.85
N LEU A 62 -8.69 -24.42 -3.12
CA LEU A 62 -10.01 -24.80 -2.60
C LEU A 62 -11.15 -24.63 -3.63
N SER A 63 -10.87 -23.97 -4.75
CA SER A 63 -11.84 -23.71 -5.83
C SER A 63 -11.75 -24.72 -6.98
N ARG A 64 -11.01 -25.82 -6.80
CA ARG A 64 -10.87 -26.96 -7.73
C ARG A 64 -11.53 -28.20 -7.13
#